data_AF-A0A7X8M6I3-F1
#
_entry.id   AF-A0A7X8M6I3-F1
#
_cell.length_a   1.000
_cell.length_b   1.000
_cell.length_c   1.000
_cell.angle_alpha   90.00
_cell.angle_beta   90.00
_cell.angle_gamma   90.00
#
_symmetry.space_group_name_H-M   'P 1'
#
loop_
_entity.id
_entity.type
_entity.pdbx_description
1 polymer ?
#
loop_
_entity_poly.entity_id
_entity_poly.type
_entity_poly.pdbx_seq_one_letter_code
_entity_poly.pdbx_strand_id
1 'polypeptide(L)'
;LPAVAILPPVDLPLQDGLYRFALADKKPLVYRRSLNPLSNWTPINWLLPEAGVLLEKGAGANELRLVSETTSYTSHDGGLRWNDPDPLFVDVESTMEPLPFTGDASDPSQWTLEVEFTGKVFFDDQWLGTYYRRPPYVALYLVSQDYPCDHSKPYWQSNLDRALQFTVQIPKNVLPRKNALLYCEVRDFHRNTLTGFAAVKPGKSKKVTVSLAPDHRLPALQALFDQQQSRR
;
A
#
# COMPACT_ATOMS: atom_id res chain seq x y z
N LEU A 1 7.64 15.00 -0.77
CA LEU A 1 7.27 15.43 0.61
C LEU A 1 5.82 15.89 0.59
N PRO A 2 4.99 15.53 1.57
CA PRO A 2 3.66 16.14 1.69
C PRO A 2 3.80 17.65 1.94
N ALA A 3 2.88 18.44 1.38
CA ALA A 3 2.79 19.90 1.57
C ALA A 3 2.29 20.28 2.99
N VAL A 4 2.93 19.76 4.03
CA VAL A 4 2.60 20.04 5.43
C VAL A 4 3.90 20.37 6.15
N ALA A 5 3.88 21.38 7.02
CA ALA A 5 5.05 21.71 7.82
C ALA A 5 5.37 20.56 8.79
N ILE A 6 6.66 20.26 8.90
CA ILE A 6 7.20 19.16 9.70
C ILE A 6 7.91 19.78 10.90
N LEU A 7 7.64 19.25 12.08
CA LEU A 7 8.41 19.53 13.28
C LEU A 7 9.88 19.11 13.05
N PRO A 8 10.84 19.68 13.80
CA PRO A 8 12.23 19.28 13.72
C PRO A 8 12.36 17.75 13.81
N PRO A 9 13.06 17.12 12.84
CA PRO A 9 13.19 15.67 12.85
C PRO A 9 14.03 15.20 14.03
N VAL A 10 13.74 13.99 14.49
CA VAL A 10 14.47 13.33 15.59
C VAL A 10 15.14 12.07 15.05
N ASP A 11 16.42 11.89 15.34
CA ASP A 11 17.14 10.68 14.96
C ASP A 11 17.18 9.73 16.16
N LEU A 12 16.60 8.52 16.01
CA LEU A 12 16.54 7.51 17.07
C LEU A 12 17.19 6.19 16.62
N PRO A 13 18.04 5.56 17.46
CA PRO A 13 18.65 4.28 17.15
C PRO A 13 17.63 3.14 17.31
N LEU A 14 17.52 2.28 16.29
CA LEU A 14 16.81 1.01 16.32
C LEU A 14 17.83 -0.14 16.19
N GLN A 15 17.37 -1.39 16.32
CA GLN A 15 18.23 -2.57 16.27
C GLN A 15 19.05 -2.68 14.98
N ASP A 16 18.48 -2.25 13.85
CA ASP A 16 19.02 -2.38 12.50
C ASP A 16 19.67 -1.09 11.97
N GLY A 17 19.72 -0.03 12.78
CA GLY A 17 20.45 1.19 12.43
C GLY A 17 19.83 2.46 13.00
N LEU A 18 20.35 3.59 12.52
CA LEU A 18 19.88 4.91 12.93
C LEU A 18 18.80 5.41 11.95
N TYR A 19 17.65 5.77 12.52
CA TYR A 19 16.48 6.20 11.77
C TYR A 19 16.14 7.64 12.09
N ARG A 20 15.76 8.39 11.05
CA ARG A 20 15.21 9.72 11.19
C ARG A 20 13.70 9.66 11.19
N PHE A 21 13.11 10.31 12.18
CA PHE A 21 11.68 10.45 12.34
C PHE A 21 11.28 11.91 12.12
N ALA A 22 10.15 12.12 11.45
CA ALA A 22 9.55 13.45 11.30
C ALA A 22 8.08 13.39 11.68
N LEU A 23 7.68 14.36 12.50
CA LEU A 23 6.30 14.57 12.94
C LEU A 23 5.72 15.75 12.16
N ALA A 24 4.49 15.65 11.68
CA ALA A 24 3.80 16.83 11.14
C ALA A 24 3.34 17.77 12.27
N ASP A 25 3.34 19.08 11.99
CA ASP A 25 3.12 20.17 12.96
C ASP A 25 1.69 20.26 13.51
N LYS A 26 0.69 19.96 12.67
CA LYS A 26 -0.73 20.14 12.99
C LYS A 26 -1.46 18.85 13.33
N LYS A 27 -0.90 17.70 12.94
CA LYS A 27 -1.48 16.36 13.17
C LYS A 27 -0.35 15.35 13.25
N PRO A 28 -0.41 14.38 14.17
CA PRO A 28 0.65 13.39 14.37
C PRO A 28 0.71 12.38 13.21
N LEU A 29 1.41 12.75 12.15
CA LEU A 29 1.92 11.83 11.13
C LEU A 29 3.38 11.58 11.44
N VAL A 30 3.70 10.36 11.87
CA VAL A 30 5.09 9.95 12.08
C VAL A 30 5.59 9.31 10.79
N TYR A 31 6.60 9.92 10.20
CA TYR A 31 7.36 9.33 9.11
C TYR A 31 8.69 8.84 9.64
N ARG A 32 9.20 7.72 9.12
CA ARG A 32 10.56 7.28 9.36
C ARG A 32 11.31 7.11 8.04
N ARG A 33 12.63 7.25 8.09
CA ARG A 33 13.55 6.75 7.06
C ARG A 33 14.87 6.36 7.71
N SER A 34 15.65 5.52 7.05
CA SER A 34 17.05 5.37 7.51
C SER A 34 17.84 6.64 7.17
N LEU A 35 18.98 6.84 7.83
CA LEU A 35 19.88 7.96 7.48
C LEU A 35 20.58 7.80 6.13
N ASN A 36 20.34 6.70 5.40
CA ASN A 36 20.77 6.58 4.01
C ASN A 36 20.05 7.66 3.16
N PRO A 37 20.78 8.54 2.44
CA PRO A 37 20.18 9.58 1.60
C PRO A 37 19.22 9.05 0.53
N LEU A 38 19.36 7.78 0.13
CA LEU A 38 18.51 7.10 -0.85
C LEU A 38 17.25 6.45 -0.23
N SER A 39 17.11 6.48 1.11
CA SER A 39 15.96 5.92 1.80
C SER A 39 14.74 6.83 1.68
N ASN A 40 13.63 6.25 1.22
CA ASN A 40 12.34 6.92 1.17
C ASN A 40 11.75 7.10 2.57
N TRP A 41 11.00 8.18 2.76
CA TRP A 41 10.18 8.37 3.95
C TRP A 41 8.98 7.43 3.93
N THR A 42 8.86 6.62 4.97
CA THR A 42 7.75 5.67 5.18
C THR A 42 6.83 6.20 6.29
N PRO A 43 5.52 6.33 6.06
CA PRO A 43 4.57 6.64 7.13
C PRO A 43 4.45 5.44 8.08
N ILE A 44 4.57 5.67 9.38
CA ILE A 44 4.60 4.61 10.39
C ILE A 44 3.58 4.81 11.52
N ASN A 45 2.95 5.97 11.65
CA ASN A 45 1.77 6.07 12.51
C ASN A 45 0.59 6.70 11.76
N TRP A 46 -0.55 6.04 11.89
CA TRP A 46 -1.83 6.41 11.29
C TRP A 46 -2.91 6.72 12.35
N LEU A 47 -2.58 6.59 13.64
CA LEU A 47 -3.50 6.61 14.76
C LEU A 47 -2.94 7.46 15.90
N LEU A 48 -3.03 8.78 15.80
CA LEU A 48 -2.88 9.59 16.99
C LEU A 48 -3.97 10.66 17.02
N PRO A 49 -4.81 10.66 18.08
CA PRO A 49 -5.97 11.54 18.18
C PRO A 49 -5.63 12.99 18.56
N GLU A 50 -4.40 13.27 19.00
CA GLU A 50 -4.04 14.54 19.66
C GLU A 50 -2.87 15.27 18.99
N ALA A 51 -2.92 16.61 19.02
CA ALA A 51 -1.78 17.46 18.67
C ALA A 51 -0.79 17.54 19.86
N GLY A 52 0.50 17.77 19.59
CA GLY A 52 1.50 17.98 20.65
C GLY A 52 2.19 16.71 21.19
N VAL A 53 2.30 15.67 20.37
CA VAL A 53 2.90 14.38 20.79
C VAL A 53 4.43 14.39 20.65
N LEU A 54 5.13 13.94 21.70
CA LEU A 54 6.57 13.68 21.68
C LEU A 54 6.86 12.25 21.23
N LEU A 55 7.80 12.08 20.30
CA LEU A 55 8.34 10.76 19.94
C LEU A 55 9.60 10.48 20.75
N GLU A 56 9.58 9.38 21.48
CA GLU A 56 10.66 8.96 22.37
C GLU A 56 11.13 7.55 22.05
N LYS A 57 12.38 7.25 22.41
CA LYS A 57 12.94 5.90 22.37
C LYS A 57 12.55 5.16 23.65
N GLY A 58 11.92 3.99 23.51
CA GLY A 58 11.63 3.09 24.63
C GLY A 58 12.84 2.22 25.02
N ALA A 59 12.67 1.38 26.04
CA ALA A 59 13.76 0.58 26.62
C ALA A 59 14.20 -0.61 25.74
N GLY A 60 13.27 -1.23 25.00
CA GLY A 60 13.56 -2.35 24.09
C GLY A 60 14.28 -1.91 22.81
N ALA A 61 15.00 -2.82 22.14
CA ALA A 61 15.84 -2.50 20.98
C ALA A 61 15.10 -1.77 19.83
N ASN A 62 13.84 -2.11 19.60
CA ASN A 62 12.97 -1.47 18.59
C ASN A 62 11.80 -0.71 19.22
N GLU A 63 11.85 -0.44 20.52
CA GLU A 63 10.75 0.20 21.22
C GLU A 63 10.72 1.71 20.96
N LEU A 64 9.56 2.23 20.55
CA LEU A 64 9.28 3.65 20.42
C LEU A 64 8.05 4.01 21.24
N ARG A 65 8.00 5.23 21.75
CA ARG A 65 6.85 5.75 22.51
C ARG A 65 6.38 7.05 21.92
N LEU A 66 5.07 7.23 21.86
CA LEU A 66 4.41 8.45 21.49
C LEU A 66 3.66 8.94 22.71
N VAL A 67 4.13 10.05 23.28
CA VAL A 67 3.67 10.57 24.57
C VAL A 67 2.94 11.88 24.34
N SER A 68 1.65 11.92 24.67
CA SER A 68 0.87 13.15 24.81
C SER A 68 0.66 13.47 26.28
N GLU A 69 -0.02 14.59 26.57
CA GLU A 69 -0.39 14.95 27.94
C GLU A 69 -1.39 13.96 28.57
N THR A 70 -2.17 13.24 27.76
CA THR A 70 -3.27 12.38 28.22
C THR A 70 -2.99 10.88 28.03
N THR A 71 -2.15 10.53 27.06
CA THR A 71 -2.03 9.15 26.57
C THR A 71 -0.59 8.84 26.15
N SER A 72 -0.16 7.59 26.35
CA SER A 72 1.10 7.07 25.84
C SER A 72 0.84 5.83 24.99
N TYR A 73 1.34 5.84 23.75
CA TYR A 73 1.31 4.70 22.84
C TYR A 73 2.72 4.11 22.70
N THR A 74 2.83 2.79 22.72
CA THR A 74 4.14 2.11 22.65
C THR A 74 4.22 1.20 21.43
N SER A 75 5.22 1.37 20.58
CA SER A 75 5.57 0.42 19.53
C SER A 75 6.73 -0.44 19.96
N HIS A 76 6.75 -1.72 19.58
CA HIS A 76 7.88 -2.64 19.81
C HIS A 76 8.62 -3.03 18.52
N ASP A 77 8.29 -2.43 17.38
CA ASP A 77 8.80 -2.79 16.06
C ASP A 77 9.25 -1.58 15.21
N GLY A 78 9.80 -0.56 15.89
CA GLY A 78 10.32 0.64 15.23
C GLY A 78 9.22 1.54 14.68
N GLY A 79 8.04 1.49 15.31
CA GLY A 79 6.91 2.33 15.02
C GLY A 79 5.93 1.77 13.99
N LEU A 80 6.08 0.53 13.51
CA LEU A 80 5.17 -0.04 12.50
C LEU A 80 3.81 -0.44 13.08
N ARG A 81 3.77 -0.83 14.36
CA ARG A 81 2.57 -1.12 15.14
C ARG A 81 2.68 -0.47 16.51
N TRP A 82 1.56 0.01 17.05
CA TRP A 82 1.47 0.67 18.36
C TRP A 82 0.52 -0.12 19.26
N ASN A 83 0.84 -0.24 20.54
CA ASN A 83 0.04 -0.84 21.61
C ASN A 83 -1.13 0.10 21.95
N ASP A 84 -2.05 0.26 21.01
CA ASP A 84 -3.48 0.37 21.35
C ASP A 84 -3.92 -1.06 21.77
N PRO A 85 -5.00 -1.29 22.55
CA PRO A 85 -5.71 -2.58 22.44
C PRO A 85 -5.81 -2.93 20.97
N ASP A 86 -5.33 -4.12 20.59
CA ASP A 86 -5.31 -4.60 19.20
C ASP A 86 -6.56 -4.06 18.51
N PRO A 87 -6.46 -3.25 17.43
CA PRO A 87 -7.64 -2.85 16.71
C PRO A 87 -8.34 -4.17 16.41
N LEU A 88 -9.52 -4.37 17.02
CA LEU A 88 -10.29 -5.59 16.86
C LEU A 88 -10.45 -5.74 15.36
N PHE A 89 -9.67 -6.64 14.75
CA PHE A 89 -9.78 -6.95 13.35
C PHE A 89 -11.08 -7.72 13.23
N VAL A 90 -12.17 -6.98 13.17
CA VAL A 90 -13.45 -7.55 12.84
C VAL A 90 -13.25 -8.12 11.45
N ASP A 91 -13.44 -9.43 11.29
CA ASP A 91 -13.30 -10.12 10.01
C ASP A 91 -14.48 -9.71 9.12
N VAL A 92 -14.43 -8.47 8.66
CA VAL A 92 -15.44 -7.81 7.84
C VAL A 92 -14.90 -7.78 6.44
N GLU A 93 -15.63 -8.43 5.55
CA GLU A 93 -15.38 -8.36 4.12
C GLU A 93 -16.09 -7.11 3.58
N SER A 94 -15.40 -6.33 2.74
CA SER A 94 -16.08 -5.27 2.00
C SER A 94 -17.17 -5.89 1.15
N THR A 95 -18.31 -5.23 1.09
CA THR A 95 -19.33 -5.60 0.12
C THR A 95 -18.77 -5.38 -1.28
N MET A 96 -19.02 -6.31 -2.21
CA MET A 96 -18.61 -6.12 -3.61
C MET A 96 -19.37 -4.94 -4.22
N GLU A 97 -18.73 -3.77 -4.24
CA GLU A 97 -19.23 -2.61 -4.97
C GLU A 97 -18.68 -2.65 -6.41
N PRO A 98 -19.56 -2.76 -7.44
CA PRO A 98 -19.15 -2.62 -8.83
C PRO A 98 -18.98 -1.13 -9.19
N LEU A 99 -17.90 -0.80 -9.88
CA LEU A 99 -17.74 0.52 -10.49
C LEU A 99 -18.43 0.53 -11.87
N PRO A 100 -19.38 1.45 -12.14
CA PRO A 100 -19.98 1.57 -13.45
C PRO A 100 -18.93 1.85 -14.52
N PHE A 101 -18.99 1.10 -15.63
CA PHE A 101 -18.12 1.34 -16.77
C PHE A 101 -18.57 2.57 -17.55
N THR A 102 -17.67 3.54 -17.76
CA THR A 102 -17.96 4.81 -18.46
C THR A 102 -17.29 4.93 -19.83
N GLY A 103 -16.63 3.87 -20.32
CA GLY A 103 -15.93 3.86 -21.61
C GLY A 103 -16.78 3.33 -22.77
N ASP A 104 -16.17 3.23 -23.95
CA ASP A 104 -16.80 2.66 -25.15
C ASP A 104 -16.21 1.28 -25.45
N ALA A 105 -16.92 0.21 -25.06
CA ALA A 105 -16.46 -1.16 -25.25
C ALA A 105 -16.26 -1.56 -26.73
N SER A 106 -16.81 -0.78 -27.68
CA SER A 106 -16.66 -1.02 -29.11
C SER A 106 -15.43 -0.36 -29.74
N ASP A 107 -14.72 0.52 -29.00
CA ASP A 107 -13.56 1.25 -29.52
C ASP A 107 -12.44 0.27 -29.95
N PRO A 108 -12.12 0.17 -31.25
CA PRO A 108 -11.11 -0.75 -31.74
C PRO A 108 -9.69 -0.37 -31.33
N SER A 109 -9.45 0.87 -30.89
CA SER A 109 -8.16 1.35 -30.40
C SER A 109 -7.88 0.93 -28.94
N GLN A 110 -8.91 0.48 -28.23
CA GLN A 110 -8.84 0.10 -26.82
C GLN A 110 -8.93 -1.41 -26.64
N TRP A 111 -8.29 -1.91 -25.61
CA TRP A 111 -8.52 -3.23 -25.06
C TRP A 111 -9.34 -3.11 -23.79
N THR A 112 -10.58 -3.57 -23.85
CA THR A 112 -11.50 -3.61 -22.71
C THR A 112 -11.27 -4.89 -21.89
N LEU A 113 -11.04 -4.71 -20.59
CA LEU A 113 -10.78 -5.79 -19.65
C LEU A 113 -11.67 -5.66 -18.41
N GLU A 114 -12.49 -6.67 -18.16
CA GLU A 114 -13.24 -6.84 -16.92
C GLU A 114 -12.31 -7.40 -15.84
N VAL A 115 -12.28 -6.75 -14.68
CA VAL A 115 -11.43 -7.10 -13.55
C VAL A 115 -12.31 -7.37 -12.33
N GLU A 116 -12.02 -8.48 -11.66
CA GLU A 116 -12.68 -8.89 -10.43
C GLU A 116 -11.61 -9.21 -9.38
N PHE A 117 -11.73 -8.62 -8.20
CA PHE A 117 -10.86 -8.91 -7.07
C PHE A 117 -11.51 -9.91 -6.13
N THR A 118 -10.73 -10.90 -5.69
CA THR A 118 -11.15 -11.89 -4.70
C THR A 118 -10.22 -11.85 -3.49
N GLY A 119 -10.71 -12.31 -2.34
CA GLY A 119 -9.99 -12.28 -1.07
C GLY A 119 -10.68 -11.39 -0.04
N LYS A 120 -10.20 -11.43 1.20
CA LYS A 120 -10.81 -10.68 2.30
C LYS A 120 -10.23 -9.27 2.37
N VAL A 121 -10.88 -8.34 1.67
CA VAL A 121 -10.46 -6.94 1.57
C VAL A 121 -11.42 -6.03 2.33
N PHE A 122 -10.87 -5.08 3.08
CA PHE A 122 -11.64 -4.04 3.78
C PHE A 122 -11.27 -2.63 3.31
N PHE A 123 -12.16 -2.00 2.54
CA PHE A 123 -12.01 -0.65 1.96
C PHE A 123 -12.94 0.40 2.54
N ASP A 124 -13.86 0.00 3.41
CA ASP A 124 -14.84 0.92 3.97
C ASP A 124 -14.14 1.92 4.89
N ASP A 125 -13.93 3.13 4.35
CA ASP A 125 -13.36 4.24 5.06
C ASP A 125 -14.41 5.07 5.82
N GLN A 126 -15.67 4.64 5.87
CA GLN A 126 -16.70 5.33 6.67
C GLN A 126 -16.45 5.16 8.17
N TRP A 127 -15.80 4.05 8.56
CA TRP A 127 -15.32 3.80 9.93
C TRP A 127 -14.03 4.56 10.25
N LEU A 128 -13.40 5.13 9.22
CA LEU A 128 -12.19 5.89 9.30
C LEU A 128 -12.57 7.37 9.38
N GLY A 129 -12.43 7.99 10.56
CA GLY A 129 -12.83 9.38 10.79
C GLY A 129 -12.27 10.35 9.73
N THR A 130 -12.97 11.46 9.45
CA THR A 130 -12.80 12.43 8.32
C THR A 130 -11.41 13.01 7.96
N TYR A 131 -10.30 12.48 8.47
CA TYR A 131 -8.96 13.04 8.40
C TYR A 131 -7.94 12.21 7.59
N TYR A 132 -8.37 11.13 6.92
CA TYR A 132 -7.54 10.38 5.97
C TYR A 132 -7.33 11.18 4.69
N ARG A 133 -6.08 11.30 4.22
CA ARG A 133 -5.84 11.67 2.82
C ARG A 133 -6.32 10.51 1.97
N ARG A 134 -7.42 10.65 1.24
CA ARG A 134 -7.97 9.66 0.29
C ARG A 134 -6.98 9.46 -0.87
N PRO A 135 -6.11 8.43 -0.86
CA PRO A 135 -5.34 8.04 -2.03
C PRO A 135 -6.25 7.14 -2.90
N PRO A 136 -5.84 6.74 -4.11
CA PRO A 136 -6.60 5.72 -4.81
C PRO A 136 -6.63 4.43 -3.98
N TYR A 137 -7.82 3.83 -3.86
CA TYR A 137 -8.05 2.61 -3.07
C TYR A 137 -7.42 1.40 -3.76
N VAL A 138 -7.32 1.47 -5.08
CA VAL A 138 -6.73 0.45 -5.94
C VAL A 138 -5.76 1.11 -6.91
N ALA A 139 -4.52 0.64 -6.92
CA ALA A 139 -3.56 0.90 -7.99
C ALA A 139 -3.42 -0.35 -8.86
N LEU A 140 -3.54 -0.17 -10.16
CA LEU A 140 -3.56 -1.24 -11.16
C LEU A 140 -2.44 -1.01 -12.17
N TYR A 141 -1.74 -2.08 -12.51
CA TYR A 141 -0.56 -2.03 -13.38
C TYR A 141 -0.59 -3.19 -14.38
N LEU A 142 -0.21 -2.92 -15.62
CA LEU A 142 0.14 -3.95 -16.59
C LEU A 142 1.66 -4.03 -16.66
N VAL A 143 2.25 -5.16 -16.24
CA VAL A 143 3.70 -5.29 -16.02
C VAL A 143 4.30 -6.51 -16.71
N SER A 144 5.63 -6.53 -16.83
CA SER A 144 6.38 -7.71 -17.30
C SER A 144 6.35 -8.81 -16.23
N GLN A 145 6.78 -10.03 -16.59
CA GLN A 145 6.88 -11.15 -15.64
C GLN A 145 7.95 -10.90 -14.56
N ASP A 146 9.00 -10.15 -14.93
CA ASP A 146 10.17 -9.91 -14.09
C ASP A 146 10.12 -8.57 -13.36
N TYR A 147 9.04 -7.80 -13.54
CA TYR A 147 8.83 -6.55 -12.81
C TYR A 147 8.72 -6.81 -11.30
N PRO A 148 9.27 -5.93 -10.45
CA PRO A 148 10.15 -4.80 -10.76
C PRO A 148 11.65 -5.18 -10.76
N CYS A 149 11.97 -6.46 -10.60
CA CYS A 149 13.33 -6.97 -10.44
C CYS A 149 14.20 -6.77 -11.69
N ASP A 150 13.58 -6.69 -12.86
CA ASP A 150 14.21 -6.37 -14.14
C ASP A 150 14.38 -4.86 -14.40
N HIS A 151 14.04 -4.00 -13.42
CA HIS A 151 14.00 -2.54 -13.55
C HIS A 151 13.07 -2.01 -14.66
N SER A 152 12.14 -2.83 -15.15
CA SER A 152 11.14 -2.40 -16.12
C SER A 152 10.15 -1.40 -15.49
N LYS A 153 9.47 -0.65 -16.35
CA LYS A 153 8.34 0.20 -15.97
C LYS A 153 7.04 -0.51 -16.36
N PRO A 154 5.91 -0.24 -15.67
CA PRO A 154 4.61 -0.70 -16.12
C PRO A 154 4.34 -0.25 -17.56
N TYR A 155 3.80 -1.15 -18.38
CA TYR A 155 3.31 -0.82 -19.72
C TYR A 155 2.13 0.15 -19.67
N TRP A 156 1.31 0.00 -18.63
CA TRP A 156 0.16 0.83 -18.35
C TRP A 156 -0.11 0.83 -16.85
N GLN A 157 -0.72 1.91 -16.35
CA GLN A 157 -1.15 2.03 -14.97
C GLN A 157 -2.44 2.83 -14.89
N SER A 158 -3.27 2.53 -13.89
CA SER A 158 -4.45 3.30 -13.55
C SER A 158 -4.72 3.20 -12.07
N ASN A 159 -5.49 4.16 -11.58
CA ASN A 159 -5.94 4.24 -10.21
C ASN A 159 -7.46 4.21 -10.21
N LEU A 160 -8.04 3.54 -9.22
CA LEU A 160 -9.49 3.43 -9.08
C LEU A 160 -9.88 3.72 -7.64
N ASP A 161 -11.06 4.30 -7.51
CA ASP A 161 -11.73 4.46 -6.22
C ASP A 161 -12.31 3.11 -5.74
N ARG A 162 -13.01 3.11 -4.62
CA ARG A 162 -13.67 1.94 -3.99
C ARG A 162 -14.40 1.04 -5.00
N ALA A 163 -13.76 -0.05 -5.42
CA ALA A 163 -14.38 -1.03 -6.31
C ALA A 163 -13.67 -2.38 -6.24
N LEU A 164 -14.45 -3.45 -6.14
CA LEU A 164 -13.97 -4.83 -6.23
C LEU A 164 -14.24 -5.48 -7.60
N GLN A 165 -15.13 -4.87 -8.38
CA GLN A 165 -15.45 -5.29 -9.73
C GLN A 165 -15.54 -4.05 -10.62
N PHE A 166 -14.80 -4.03 -11.72
CA PHE A 166 -14.77 -2.88 -12.62
C PHE A 166 -14.27 -3.28 -14.00
N THR A 167 -14.48 -2.40 -14.98
CA THR A 167 -13.98 -2.57 -16.34
C THR A 167 -13.01 -1.45 -16.65
N VAL A 168 -11.83 -1.80 -17.17
CA VAL A 168 -10.82 -0.83 -17.63
C VAL A 168 -10.64 -0.91 -19.14
N GLN A 169 -10.25 0.22 -19.73
CA GLN A 169 -9.81 0.29 -21.11
C GLN A 169 -8.34 0.66 -21.16
N ILE A 170 -7.57 -0.17 -21.86
CA ILE A 170 -6.12 -0.01 -22.01
C ILE A 170 -5.82 0.26 -23.48
N PRO A 171 -5.14 1.37 -23.82
CA PRO A 171 -4.81 1.69 -25.20
C PRO A 171 -3.97 0.58 -25.86
N LYS A 172 -4.37 0.13 -27.06
CA LYS A 172 -3.67 -0.99 -27.74
C LYS A 172 -2.23 -0.67 -28.11
N ASN A 173 -1.89 0.61 -28.27
CA ASN A 173 -0.53 1.06 -28.60
C ASN A 173 0.47 0.89 -27.44
N VAL A 174 0.01 0.75 -26.19
CA VAL A 174 0.88 0.50 -25.03
C VAL A 174 0.97 -0.98 -24.66
N LEU A 175 0.21 -1.86 -25.33
CA LEU A 175 0.17 -3.27 -24.99
C LEU A 175 1.47 -3.98 -25.39
N PRO A 176 2.05 -4.79 -24.50
CA PRO A 176 3.18 -5.61 -24.86
C PRO A 176 2.73 -6.72 -25.83
N ARG A 177 3.64 -7.14 -26.70
CA ARG A 177 3.41 -8.25 -27.65
C ARG A 177 3.47 -9.63 -26.99
N LYS A 178 4.00 -9.71 -25.77
CA LYS A 178 4.18 -10.94 -24.98
C LYS A 178 3.16 -11.00 -23.85
N ASN A 179 3.06 -12.16 -23.20
CA ASN A 179 2.27 -12.32 -21.98
C ASN A 179 2.72 -11.30 -20.92
N ALA A 180 1.76 -10.76 -20.19
CA ALA A 180 1.97 -9.76 -19.14
C ALA A 180 1.25 -10.20 -17.86
N LEU A 181 1.53 -9.51 -16.76
CA LEU A 181 0.79 -9.65 -15.52
C LEU A 181 -0.06 -8.39 -15.33
N LEU A 182 -1.33 -8.58 -14.98
CA LEU A 182 -2.11 -7.54 -14.34
C LEU A 182 -1.78 -7.60 -12.85
N TYR A 183 -1.09 -6.59 -12.35
CA TYR A 183 -0.69 -6.45 -10.94
C TYR A 183 -1.55 -5.39 -10.27
N CYS A 184 -1.97 -5.62 -9.05
CA CYS A 184 -2.73 -4.65 -8.26
C CYS A 184 -2.18 -4.51 -6.84
N GLU A 185 -2.24 -3.28 -6.37
CA GLU A 185 -2.00 -2.89 -4.99
C GLU A 185 -3.27 -2.28 -4.46
N VAL A 186 -3.69 -2.76 -3.31
CA VAL A 186 -5.02 -2.55 -2.81
C VAL A 186 -4.92 -2.13 -1.36
N ARG A 187 -5.45 -0.95 -1.05
CA ARG A 187 -5.35 -0.42 0.31
C ARG A 187 -6.43 -1.03 1.19
N ASP A 188 -6.05 -1.96 2.07
CA ASP A 188 -6.93 -2.46 3.13
C ASP A 188 -6.69 -1.65 4.41
N PHE A 189 -7.76 -1.08 4.96
CA PHE A 189 -7.69 -0.21 6.14
C PHE A 189 -7.61 -0.95 7.46
N HIS A 190 -7.83 -2.27 7.45
CA HIS A 190 -7.57 -3.15 8.57
C HIS A 190 -6.20 -3.82 8.44
N ARG A 191 -5.83 -4.32 7.25
CA ARG A 191 -4.74 -5.29 7.07
C ARG A 191 -3.51 -4.75 6.33
N ASN A 192 -3.40 -3.42 6.16
CA ASN A 192 -2.42 -2.73 5.32
C ASN A 192 -2.63 -2.99 3.82
N THR A 193 -1.64 -2.70 2.98
CA THR A 193 -1.77 -2.92 1.53
C THR A 193 -1.79 -4.41 1.22
N LEU A 194 -2.85 -4.87 0.56
CA LEU A 194 -2.94 -6.18 -0.06
C LEU A 194 -2.41 -6.08 -1.49
N THR A 195 -1.78 -7.16 -1.96
CA THR A 195 -1.28 -7.24 -3.34
C THR A 195 -1.89 -8.43 -4.05
N GLY A 196 -1.88 -8.40 -5.37
CA GLY A 196 -2.31 -9.53 -6.17
C GLY A 196 -1.89 -9.37 -7.61
N PHE A 197 -1.84 -10.48 -8.34
CA PHE A 197 -1.57 -10.45 -9.76
C PHE A 197 -2.26 -11.61 -10.48
N ALA A 198 -2.47 -11.44 -11.78
CA ALA A 198 -2.96 -12.49 -12.66
C ALA A 198 -2.31 -12.39 -14.04
N ALA A 199 -2.03 -13.53 -14.66
CA ALA A 199 -1.52 -13.57 -16.02
C ALA A 199 -2.61 -13.15 -17.01
N VAL A 200 -2.24 -12.27 -17.95
CA VAL A 200 -3.13 -11.80 -19.01
C VAL A 200 -2.47 -11.96 -20.37
N LYS A 201 -3.30 -12.16 -21.40
CA LYS A 201 -2.91 -12.07 -22.81
C LYS A 201 -3.37 -10.70 -23.32
N PRO A 202 -2.48 -9.69 -23.43
CA PRO A 202 -2.84 -8.34 -23.83
C PRO A 202 -3.65 -8.32 -25.12
N GLY A 203 -4.76 -7.59 -25.13
CA GLY A 203 -5.66 -7.48 -26.29
C GLY A 203 -6.53 -8.71 -26.56
N LYS A 204 -6.42 -9.78 -25.76
CA LYS A 204 -7.20 -11.02 -25.95
C LYS A 204 -8.05 -11.40 -24.73
N SER A 205 -7.50 -11.29 -23.52
CA SER A 205 -8.27 -11.60 -22.30
C SER A 205 -9.43 -10.60 -22.16
N LYS A 206 -10.65 -11.09 -21.92
CA LYS A 206 -11.84 -10.23 -21.72
C LYS A 206 -12.19 -10.02 -20.26
N LYS A 207 -11.90 -11.02 -19.43
CA LYS A 207 -12.11 -11.01 -17.98
C LYS A 207 -10.87 -11.57 -17.27
N VAL A 208 -10.56 -11.03 -16.10
CA VAL A 208 -9.50 -11.51 -15.22
C VAL A 208 -9.94 -11.40 -13.76
N THR A 209 -9.61 -12.43 -12.99
CA THR A 209 -9.81 -12.46 -11.55
C THR A 209 -8.46 -12.39 -10.86
N VAL A 210 -8.32 -11.49 -9.89
CA VAL A 210 -7.07 -11.30 -9.14
C VAL A 210 -7.33 -11.59 -7.66
N SER A 211 -6.64 -12.60 -7.13
CA SER A 211 -6.67 -12.91 -5.71
C SER A 211 -5.78 -11.95 -4.93
N LEU A 212 -6.28 -11.39 -3.83
CA LEU A 212 -5.59 -10.42 -3.00
C LEU A 212 -5.21 -11.03 -1.66
N ALA A 213 -3.94 -10.87 -1.27
CA ALA A 213 -3.47 -11.20 0.06
C ALA A 213 -2.24 -10.33 0.44
N PRO A 214 -1.90 -10.22 1.74
CA PRO A 214 -0.74 -9.43 2.18
C PRO A 214 0.62 -9.96 1.66
N ASP A 215 0.67 -11.24 1.30
CA ASP A 215 1.87 -11.96 0.88
C ASP A 215 1.83 -12.43 -0.58
N HIS A 216 0.79 -12.06 -1.33
CA HIS A 216 0.65 -12.44 -2.73
C HIS A 216 1.50 -11.54 -3.62
N ARG A 217 2.80 -11.83 -3.64
CA ARG A 217 3.85 -11.09 -4.34
C ARG A 217 4.01 -11.56 -5.78
N LEU A 218 4.43 -10.64 -6.66
CA LEU A 218 4.83 -10.98 -8.02
C LEU A 218 5.88 -12.11 -8.03
N PRO A 219 5.91 -12.99 -9.05
CA PRO A 219 6.81 -14.15 -9.07
C PRO A 219 8.28 -13.79 -8.88
N ALA A 220 8.73 -12.72 -9.54
CA ALA A 220 10.12 -12.26 -9.42
C ALA A 220 10.47 -11.73 -8.02
N LEU A 221 9.51 -11.08 -7.34
CA LEU A 221 9.68 -10.63 -5.96
C LEU A 221 9.66 -11.80 -4.98
N GLN A 222 8.82 -12.79 -5.21
CA GLN A 222 8.78 -14.01 -4.40
C GLN A 222 10.12 -14.77 -4.51
N ALA A 223 10.65 -14.93 -5.72
CA ALA A 223 11.95 -15.57 -5.94
C ALA A 223 13.09 -14.84 -5.22
N LEU A 224 13.11 -13.50 -5.23
CA LEU A 224 14.08 -12.71 -4.48
C LEU A 224 13.93 -12.89 -2.96
N PHE A 225 12.68 -12.90 -2.47
CA PHE A 225 12.40 -13.12 -1.05
C PHE A 225 12.92 -14.49 -0.59
N ASP A 226 12.63 -15.55 -1.36
CA ASP A 226 13.08 -16.92 -1.05
C ASP A 226 14.60 -17.03 -1.01
N GLN A 227 15.31 -16.39 -1.96
CA GLN A 227 16.77 -16.32 -1.96
C GLN A 227 17.36 -15.61 -0.75
N GLN A 228 16.66 -14.62 -0.20
CA GLN A 228 17.10 -13.92 1.01
C GLN A 228 16.86 -14.73 2.28
N GLN A 229 15.76 -15.50 2.33
CA GLN A 229 15.48 -16.41 3.44
C GLN A 229 16.46 -17.58 3.48
N SER A 230 16.84 -18.14 2.33
CA SER A 230 17.79 -19.26 2.27
C SER A 230 19.24 -18.89 2.65
N ARG A 231 19.54 -17.60 2.80
CA ARG A 231 20.87 -17.08 3.22
C ARG A 231 20.95 -16.76 4.71
N ARG A 232 19.85 -16.90 5.45
CA ARG A 232 19.78 -16.76 6.91
C ARG A 232 19.85 -18.12 7.58
#